data_AF-A0A7J8NV48-F1
#
_entry.id   AF-A0A7J8NV48-F1
#
_cell.length_a   1.000
_cell.length_b   1.000
_cell.length_c   1.000
_cell.angle_alpha   90.00
_cell.angle_beta   90.00
_cell.angle_gamma   90.00
#
_symmetry.space_group_name_H-M   'P 1'
#
loop_
_entity.id
_entity.type
_entity.pdbx_description
1 polymer ?
#
loop_
_entity_poly.entity_id
_entity_poly.type
_entity_poly.pdbx_seq_one_letter_code
_entity_poly.pdbx_strand_id
1 'polypeptide(L)'
;MRGAERCSLCSSEVGANWNDVFLTSFLSKMNESKKKSVLACLNKMQCNPKSQVELIWVPPGIGKTKTVSVLLFALLRVKYRTFSCAPTNIAITKVAARVLKLVIEANKTCSVADDQFCSVGDILLFGSNESLIVDSETEEIFLDYRVKRLRECFGPLGWRHRFTPMITFLEDCVSQYRIFWENEAIKRRTHGSEHENRRKESGSETDCKKGDSKHSLNMQEKDLPLQHYH
;
A
#
# COMPACT_ATOMS: atom_id res chain seq x y z
N MET A 1 28.83 -3.53 -41.98
CA MET A 1 27.89 -2.44 -41.65
C MET A 1 26.52 -2.84 -42.18
N ARG A 2 25.55 -3.16 -41.32
CA ARG A 2 24.15 -3.37 -41.73
C ARG A 2 23.36 -2.16 -41.26
N GLY A 3 22.60 -1.56 -42.17
CA GLY A 3 21.81 -0.36 -41.94
C GLY A 3 20.84 -0.56 -40.78
N ALA A 4 20.75 0.44 -39.91
CA ALA A 4 19.75 0.49 -38.86
C ALA A 4 18.37 0.66 -39.51
N GLU A 5 17.57 -0.40 -39.52
CA GLU A 5 16.14 -0.29 -39.81
C GLU A 5 15.54 0.72 -38.82
N ARG A 6 14.95 1.80 -39.35
CA ARG A 6 14.32 2.82 -38.51
C ARG A 6 13.05 2.21 -37.91
N CYS A 7 13.00 2.12 -36.58
CA CYS A 7 11.78 1.74 -35.90
C CYS A 7 10.68 2.80 -36.13
N SER A 8 9.49 2.36 -36.55
CA SER A 8 8.33 3.23 -36.76
C SER A 8 7.87 3.95 -35.49
N LEU A 9 8.07 3.33 -34.32
CA LEU A 9 7.76 3.91 -33.00
C LEU A 9 8.72 5.04 -32.62
N CYS A 10 9.96 5.01 -33.12
CA CYS A 10 10.96 6.04 -32.85
C CYS A 10 10.83 7.26 -33.79
N SER A 11 9.94 7.21 -34.79
CA SER A 11 9.73 8.30 -35.75
C SER A 11 8.49 9.15 -35.45
N SER A 12 7.57 8.68 -34.61
CA SER A 12 6.53 9.53 -34.03
C SER A 12 7.05 10.11 -32.71
N GLU A 13 6.74 11.38 -32.42
CA GLU A 13 7.09 12.02 -31.15
C GLU A 13 6.38 11.38 -29.93
N VAL A 14 5.52 10.37 -30.16
CA VAL A 14 4.72 9.67 -29.15
C VAL A 14 4.54 8.21 -29.57
N GLY A 15 5.59 7.40 -29.41
CA GLY A 15 5.64 5.99 -29.85
C GLY A 15 5.20 4.96 -28.82
N ALA A 16 4.90 5.37 -27.59
CA ALA A 16 4.17 4.55 -26.64
C ALA A 16 3.17 5.43 -25.92
N ASN A 17 2.17 4.78 -25.32
CA ASN A 17 1.17 5.39 -24.47
C ASN A 17 1.80 5.98 -23.18
N TRP A 18 2.69 6.95 -23.34
CA TRP A 18 3.24 7.83 -22.31
C TRP A 18 2.22 8.91 -21.94
N ASN A 19 0.94 8.73 -22.31
CA ASN A 19 -0.19 9.53 -21.83
C ASN A 19 -0.46 9.29 -20.33
N ASP A 20 0.50 8.71 -19.62
CA ASP A 20 0.51 8.76 -18.19
C ASP A 20 0.56 10.23 -17.75
N VAL A 21 -0.57 10.73 -17.25
CA VAL A 21 -0.78 12.11 -16.82
C VAL A 21 0.30 12.50 -15.80
N PHE A 22 0.76 11.55 -14.99
CA PHE A 22 1.79 11.78 -13.99
C PHE A 22 3.18 11.90 -14.55
N LEU A 23 3.63 10.97 -15.40
CA LEU A 23 4.90 11.14 -16.12
C LEU A 23 4.90 12.42 -16.92
N THR A 24 3.79 12.75 -17.58
CA THR A 24 3.65 14.02 -18.32
C THR A 24 3.76 15.23 -17.39
N SER A 25 3.12 15.21 -16.21
CA SER A 25 3.19 16.25 -15.19
C SER A 25 4.59 16.38 -14.56
N PHE A 26 5.33 15.29 -14.39
CA PHE A 26 6.70 15.34 -13.88
C PHE A 26 7.68 15.82 -14.95
N LEU A 27 7.52 15.36 -16.20
CA LEU A 27 8.32 15.77 -17.34
C LEU A 27 8.09 17.25 -17.69
N SER A 28 6.87 17.78 -17.54
CA SER A 28 6.58 19.20 -17.78
C SER A 28 7.25 20.14 -16.76
N LYS A 29 7.54 19.64 -15.55
CA LYS A 29 8.31 20.36 -14.51
C LYS A 29 9.83 20.29 -14.72
N MET A 30 10.30 19.66 -15.81
CA MET A 30 11.72 19.54 -16.14
C MET A 30 12.12 20.49 -17.26
N ASN A 31 13.36 20.93 -17.25
CA ASN A 31 13.93 21.69 -18.36
C ASN A 31 13.87 20.86 -19.65
N GLU A 32 13.53 21.50 -20.78
CA GLU A 32 13.33 20.84 -22.07
C GLU A 32 14.52 19.99 -22.52
N SER A 33 15.76 20.43 -22.27
CA SER A 33 16.95 19.63 -22.59
C SER A 33 17.03 18.32 -21.82
N LYS A 34 16.64 18.30 -20.54
CA LYS A 34 16.64 17.10 -19.69
C LYS A 34 15.50 16.17 -20.05
N LYS A 35 14.32 16.74 -20.29
CA LYS A 35 13.14 16.02 -20.76
C LYS A 35 13.44 15.30 -22.07
N LYS A 36 14.06 15.98 -23.04
CA LYS A 36 14.47 15.38 -24.32
C LYS A 36 15.43 14.20 -24.13
N SER A 37 16.40 14.30 -23.22
CA SER A 37 17.31 13.19 -22.92
C SER A 37 16.61 11.99 -22.28
N VAL A 38 15.66 12.23 -21.36
CA VAL A 38 14.87 11.16 -20.73
C VAL A 38 13.98 10.47 -21.77
N LEU A 39 13.27 11.24 -22.60
CA LEU A 39 12.42 10.69 -23.65
C LEU A 39 13.21 9.91 -24.71
N ALA A 40 14.38 10.43 -25.12
CA ALA A 40 15.26 9.72 -26.04
C ALA A 40 15.69 8.35 -25.48
N CYS A 41 15.97 8.28 -24.18
CA CYS A 41 16.34 7.04 -23.51
C CYS A 41 15.19 6.03 -23.45
N LEU A 42 14.00 6.50 -23.08
CA LEU A 42 12.81 5.67 -23.03
C LEU A 42 12.42 5.12 -24.42
N ASN A 43 12.48 5.95 -25.46
CA ASN A 43 12.18 5.53 -26.83
C ASN A 43 13.17 4.48 -27.35
N LYS A 44 14.46 4.64 -27.03
CA LYS A 44 15.50 3.68 -27.40
C LYS A 44 15.29 2.30 -26.77
N MET A 45 14.84 2.25 -25.52
CA MET A 45 14.53 0.98 -24.84
C MET A 45 13.37 0.23 -25.50
N GLN A 46 12.40 0.93 -26.09
CA GLN A 46 11.25 0.31 -26.75
C GLN A 46 11.57 -0.22 -28.15
N CYS A 47 12.42 0.49 -28.89
CA CYS A 47 12.65 0.22 -30.31
C CYS A 47 13.71 -0.86 -30.59
N ASN A 48 14.50 -1.29 -29.59
CA ASN A 48 15.62 -2.20 -29.85
C ASN A 48 15.94 -3.10 -28.64
N PRO A 49 15.72 -4.43 -28.74
CA PRO A 49 15.97 -5.37 -27.64
C PRO A 49 17.46 -5.67 -27.38
N LYS A 50 18.41 -5.06 -28.12
CA LYS A 50 19.86 -5.25 -27.91
C LYS A 50 20.39 -4.41 -26.76
N SER A 51 21.46 -4.85 -26.12
CA SER A 51 22.17 -4.07 -25.10
C SER A 51 22.65 -2.73 -25.66
N GLN A 52 22.21 -1.63 -25.04
CA GLN A 52 22.56 -0.26 -25.43
C GLN A 52 23.19 0.47 -24.25
N VAL A 53 24.12 1.38 -24.57
CA VAL A 53 24.71 2.31 -23.60
C VAL A 53 24.30 3.71 -24.00
N GLU A 54 23.75 4.44 -23.04
CA GLU A 54 23.34 5.82 -23.24
C GLU A 54 23.89 6.72 -22.15
N LEU A 55 24.49 7.83 -22.58
CA LEU A 55 25.03 8.84 -21.68
C LEU A 55 24.02 9.98 -21.54
N ILE A 56 23.53 10.17 -20.32
CA ILE A 56 22.69 11.33 -19.99
C ILE A 56 23.58 12.39 -19.36
N TRP A 57 23.97 13.39 -20.16
CA TRP A 57 24.76 14.51 -19.67
C TRP A 57 23.89 15.51 -18.92
N VAL A 58 24.12 15.65 -17.62
CA VAL A 58 23.50 16.69 -16.80
C VAL A 58 24.58 17.62 -16.25
N PRO A 59 24.50 18.95 -16.50
CA PRO A 59 25.47 19.91 -15.98
C PRO A 59 25.65 19.84 -14.46
N PRO A 60 26.85 20.15 -13.93
CA PRO A 60 27.10 20.23 -12.49
C PRO A 60 26.18 21.29 -11.83
N GLY A 61 25.75 21.03 -10.59
CA GLY A 61 24.87 21.94 -9.83
C GLY A 61 23.35 21.79 -10.10
N ILE A 62 22.92 21.13 -11.18
CA ILE A 62 21.50 21.12 -11.57
C ILE A 62 20.87 19.72 -11.49
N GLY A 63 20.38 19.32 -10.32
CA GLY A 63 19.32 18.30 -10.17
C GLY A 63 19.58 16.94 -10.85
N LYS A 64 20.82 16.45 -10.91
CA LYS A 64 21.16 15.15 -11.54
C LYS A 64 20.36 14.01 -10.94
N THR A 65 20.34 13.94 -9.60
CA THR A 65 19.56 12.94 -8.86
C THR A 65 18.06 13.07 -9.12
N LYS A 66 17.51 14.29 -9.28
CA LYS A 66 16.10 14.50 -9.68
C LYS A 66 15.82 13.92 -11.08
N THR A 67 16.71 14.17 -12.03
CA THR A 67 16.59 13.68 -13.42
C THR A 67 16.62 12.15 -13.47
N VAL A 68 17.59 11.54 -12.77
CA VAL A 68 17.69 10.07 -12.66
C VAL A 68 16.46 9.50 -11.95
N SER A 69 15.96 10.13 -10.88
CA SER A 69 14.78 9.65 -10.16
C SER A 69 13.53 9.65 -11.04
N VAL A 70 13.36 10.69 -11.88
CA VAL A 70 12.23 10.75 -12.84
C VAL A 70 12.37 9.68 -13.92
N LEU A 71 13.58 9.43 -14.44
CA LEU A 71 13.81 8.34 -15.39
C LEU A 71 13.48 6.98 -14.78
N LEU A 72 13.96 6.70 -13.56
CA LEU A 72 13.66 5.45 -12.86
C LEU A 72 12.16 5.28 -12.59
N PHE A 73 11.48 6.36 -12.20
CA PHE A 73 10.03 6.35 -12.02
C PHE A 73 9.28 6.09 -13.34
N ALA A 74 9.74 6.67 -14.46
CA ALA A 74 9.19 6.39 -15.78
C ALA A 74 9.34 4.92 -16.16
N LEU A 75 10.53 4.35 -15.95
CA LEU A 75 10.79 2.93 -16.19
C LEU A 75 9.92 2.02 -15.31
N LEU A 76 9.69 2.42 -14.05
CA LEU A 76 8.81 1.70 -13.14
C LEU A 76 7.35 1.70 -13.65
N ARG A 77 6.84 2.85 -14.11
CA ARG A 77 5.48 3.01 -14.66
C ARG A 77 5.22 2.16 -15.90
N VAL A 78 6.25 1.96 -16.74
CA VAL A 78 6.17 1.03 -17.88
C VAL A 78 6.58 -0.40 -17.55
N LYS A 79 6.65 -0.76 -16.25
CA LYS A 79 6.96 -2.10 -15.73
C LYS A 79 8.29 -2.69 -16.23
N TYR A 80 9.27 -1.84 -16.52
CA TYR A 80 10.63 -2.29 -16.84
C TYR A 80 11.39 -2.66 -15.57
N ARG A 81 11.91 -3.89 -15.52
CA ARG A 81 12.79 -4.34 -14.44
C ARG A 81 14.13 -3.60 -14.52
N THR A 82 14.29 -2.62 -13.65
CA THR A 82 15.43 -1.70 -13.67
C THR A 82 16.32 -1.93 -12.47
N PHE A 83 17.64 -2.02 -12.68
CA PHE A 83 18.64 -1.98 -11.63
C PHE A 83 19.42 -0.66 -11.72
N SER A 84 19.58 0.03 -10.59
CA SER A 84 20.28 1.30 -10.50
C SER A 84 21.39 1.21 -9.46
N CYS A 85 22.57 1.72 -9.81
CA CYS A 85 23.73 1.80 -8.92
C CYS A 85 24.31 3.23 -8.92
N ALA A 86 25.02 3.59 -7.85
CA ALA A 86 25.78 4.83 -7.79
C ALA A 86 27.10 4.62 -7.03
N PRO A 87 28.12 5.48 -7.23
CA PRO A 87 29.43 5.31 -6.59
C PRO A 87 29.42 5.49 -5.06
N THR A 88 28.39 6.12 -4.48
CA THR A 88 28.28 6.37 -3.03
C THR A 88 26.92 5.98 -2.49
N ASN A 89 26.89 5.47 -1.26
CA ASN A 89 25.65 5.12 -0.57
C ASN A 89 24.70 6.30 -0.41
N ILE A 90 25.24 7.51 -0.16
CA ILE A 90 24.45 8.75 -0.09
C ILE A 90 23.74 9.01 -1.42
N ALA A 91 24.38 8.75 -2.56
CA ALA A 91 23.72 8.91 -3.86
C ALA A 91 22.62 7.87 -4.06
N ILE A 92 22.84 6.62 -3.63
CA ILE A 92 21.85 5.54 -3.70
C ILE A 92 20.61 5.90 -2.87
N THR A 93 20.78 6.18 -1.57
CA THR A 93 19.66 6.50 -0.66
C THR A 93 18.91 7.74 -1.11
N LYS A 94 19.63 8.77 -1.58
CA LYS A 94 19.03 10.01 -2.08
C LYS A 94 18.23 9.83 -3.37
N VAL A 95 18.62 8.89 -4.24
CA VAL A 95 17.83 8.52 -5.42
C VAL A 95 16.63 7.67 -5.00
N ALA A 96 16.84 6.66 -4.16
CA ALA A 96 15.77 5.78 -3.67
C ALA A 96 14.66 6.57 -2.96
N ALA A 97 15.00 7.46 -2.03
CA ALA A 97 14.05 8.33 -1.34
C ALA A 97 13.24 9.21 -2.30
N ARG A 98 13.86 9.70 -3.38
CA ARG A 98 13.16 10.50 -4.39
C ARG A 98 12.22 9.68 -5.23
N VAL A 99 12.64 8.50 -5.69
CA VAL A 99 11.77 7.60 -6.45
C VAL A 99 10.56 7.19 -5.60
N LEU A 100 10.80 6.85 -4.32
CA LEU A 100 9.73 6.52 -3.38
C LEU A 100 8.73 7.69 -3.21
N LYS A 101 9.24 8.93 -3.05
CA LYS A 101 8.37 10.12 -2.99
C LYS A 101 7.53 10.29 -4.25
N LEU A 102 8.10 10.10 -5.44
CA LEU A 102 7.36 10.18 -6.70
C LEU A 102 6.24 9.13 -6.77
N VAL A 103 6.50 7.89 -6.33
CA VAL A 103 5.50 6.81 -6.28
C VAL A 103 4.38 7.14 -5.30
N ILE A 104 4.71 7.59 -4.08
CA ILE A 104 3.71 7.97 -3.08
C ILE A 104 2.86 9.15 -3.56
N GLU A 105 3.47 10.16 -4.18
CA GLU A 105 2.76 11.33 -4.72
C GLU A 105 1.80 10.94 -5.85
N ALA A 106 2.23 10.06 -6.77
CA ALA A 106 1.38 9.53 -7.82
C ALA A 106 0.20 8.73 -7.22
N ASN A 107 0.46 7.86 -6.25
CA ASN A 107 -0.57 7.02 -5.65
C ASN A 107 -1.62 7.80 -4.84
N LYS A 108 -1.26 8.95 -4.25
CA LYS A 108 -2.21 9.84 -3.56
C LYS A 108 -3.22 10.51 -4.50
N THR A 109 -2.88 10.60 -5.77
CA THR A 109 -3.60 11.41 -6.75
C THR A 109 -4.26 10.58 -7.85
N CYS A 110 -3.97 9.28 -7.92
CA CYS A 110 -4.66 8.33 -8.80
C CYS A 110 -6.07 7.98 -8.29
N SER A 111 -7.03 7.95 -9.20
CA SER A 111 -8.35 7.32 -8.97
C SER A 111 -8.24 5.80 -9.16
N VAL A 112 -9.17 5.04 -8.54
CA VAL A 112 -9.19 3.55 -8.52
C VAL A 112 -9.15 2.88 -9.90
N ALA A 113 -9.41 3.63 -10.99
CA ALA A 113 -9.49 3.12 -12.35
C ALA A 113 -8.14 3.11 -13.14
N ASP A 114 -7.02 3.54 -12.55
CA ASP A 114 -5.73 3.60 -13.25
C ASP A 114 -4.96 2.25 -13.16
N ASP A 115 -4.96 1.47 -14.24
CA ASP A 115 -4.29 0.14 -14.38
C ASP A 115 -2.75 0.24 -14.36
N GLN A 116 -2.20 1.46 -14.30
CA GLN A 116 -0.76 1.74 -14.34
C GLN A 116 -0.14 2.01 -12.97
N PHE A 117 -0.77 1.54 -11.89
CA PHE A 117 -0.31 1.74 -10.53
C PHE A 117 1.09 1.17 -10.27
N CYS A 118 1.97 1.97 -9.66
CA CYS A 118 3.27 1.51 -9.15
C CYS A 118 3.16 1.37 -7.64
N SER A 119 3.45 0.19 -7.10
CA SER A 119 3.44 -0.01 -5.66
C SER A 119 4.79 0.33 -5.03
N VAL A 120 4.78 0.68 -3.75
CA VAL A 120 6.02 0.75 -2.95
C VAL A 120 6.73 -0.61 -2.91
N GLY A 121 5.96 -1.70 -3.02
CA GLY A 121 6.46 -3.08 -3.10
C GLY A 121 7.40 -3.32 -4.28
N ASP A 122 7.22 -2.61 -5.39
CA ASP A 122 8.01 -2.75 -6.62
C ASP A 122 9.41 -2.12 -6.52
N ILE A 123 9.66 -1.34 -5.47
CA ILE A 123 10.97 -0.74 -5.19
C ILE A 123 11.68 -1.60 -4.13
N LEU A 124 12.93 -1.97 -4.41
CA LEU A 124 13.80 -2.64 -3.46
C LEU A 124 15.14 -1.91 -3.34
N LEU A 125 15.48 -1.51 -2.12
CA LEU A 125 16.77 -0.96 -1.73
C LEU A 125 17.54 -2.04 -0.97
N PHE A 126 18.78 -2.30 -1.38
CA PHE A 126 19.66 -3.26 -0.71
C PHE A 126 21.11 -2.77 -0.72
N GLY A 127 21.90 -3.22 0.27
CA GLY A 127 23.28 -2.81 0.49
C GLY A 127 23.74 -3.17 1.90
N SER A 128 25.03 -3.01 2.20
CA SER A 128 25.53 -3.27 3.57
C SER A 128 24.95 -2.27 4.57
N ASN A 129 24.34 -2.81 5.64
CA ASN A 129 23.76 -2.05 6.77
C ASN A 129 24.74 -1.11 7.45
N GLU A 130 26.03 -1.43 7.42
CA GLU A 130 27.08 -0.66 8.12
C GLU A 130 27.34 0.70 7.46
N SER A 131 26.86 0.89 6.23
CA SER A 131 27.22 2.04 5.40
C SER A 131 26.03 2.69 4.68
N LEU A 132 24.88 2.00 4.61
CA LEU A 132 23.67 2.54 4.02
C LEU A 132 22.78 3.13 5.13
N ILE A 133 22.82 4.46 5.27
CA ILE A 133 21.95 5.16 6.22
C ILE A 133 20.52 5.15 5.66
N VAL A 134 19.67 4.32 6.24
CA VAL A 134 18.24 4.22 5.93
C VAL A 134 17.47 5.00 6.99
N ASP A 135 16.65 5.94 6.55
CA ASP A 135 15.72 6.69 7.41
C ASP A 135 14.36 5.98 7.47
N SER A 136 13.48 6.42 8.38
CA SER A 136 12.12 5.88 8.50
C SER A 136 11.31 6.05 7.21
N GLU A 137 11.64 7.02 6.37
CA GLU A 137 10.94 7.24 5.09
C GLU A 137 11.29 6.15 4.06
N THR A 138 12.50 5.59 4.09
CA THR A 138 12.99 4.60 3.13
C THR A 138 13.10 3.17 3.70
N GLU A 139 12.83 3.00 4.99
CA GLU A 139 12.86 1.71 5.66
C GLU A 139 11.94 0.68 5.00
N GLU A 140 10.74 1.10 4.56
CA GLU A 140 9.76 0.22 3.91
C GLU A 140 10.22 -0.38 2.59
N ILE A 141 11.18 0.25 1.90
CA ILE A 141 11.76 -0.28 0.66
C ILE A 141 13.06 -1.03 0.90
N PHE A 142 13.56 -1.05 2.14
CA PHE A 142 14.81 -1.70 2.48
C PHE A 142 14.66 -3.21 2.64
N LEU A 143 15.54 -3.98 1.99
CA LEU A 143 15.46 -5.44 1.94
C LEU A 143 15.47 -6.08 3.33
N ASP A 144 16.44 -5.73 4.18
CA ASP A 144 16.59 -6.38 5.48
C ASP A 144 15.43 -6.05 6.42
N TYR A 145 14.88 -4.85 6.31
CA TYR A 145 13.65 -4.48 7.01
C TYR A 145 12.48 -5.34 6.56
N ARG A 146 12.27 -5.50 5.25
CA ARG A 146 11.22 -6.37 4.70
C ARG A 146 11.41 -7.82 5.15
N VAL A 147 12.63 -8.34 5.13
CA VAL A 147 12.93 -9.70 5.62
C VAL A 147 12.60 -9.85 7.10
N LYS A 148 12.95 -8.86 7.93
CA LYS A 148 12.60 -8.84 9.35
C LYS A 148 11.08 -8.87 9.55
N ARG A 149 10.34 -8.00 8.86
CA ARG A 149 8.87 -7.96 8.91
C ARG A 149 8.25 -9.27 8.46
N LEU A 150 8.72 -9.86 7.36
CA LEU A 150 8.26 -11.16 6.89
C LEU A 150 8.54 -12.27 7.91
N ARG A 151 9.69 -12.26 8.57
CA ARG A 151 10.01 -13.22 9.64
C ARG A 151 9.04 -13.11 10.81
N GLU A 152 8.72 -11.89 11.23
CA GLU A 152 7.71 -11.63 12.28
C GLU A 152 6.33 -12.14 11.82
N CYS A 153 5.95 -11.87 10.56
CA CYS A 153 4.69 -12.36 9.97
C CYS A 153 4.63 -13.88 9.90
N PHE A 154 5.70 -14.59 9.56
CA PHE A 154 5.70 -16.06 9.44
C PHE A 154 6.08 -16.78 10.74
N GLY A 155 6.33 -16.06 11.83
CA GLY A 155 6.66 -16.63 13.13
C GLY A 155 5.48 -17.33 13.81
N PRO A 156 5.71 -18.01 14.95
CA PRO A 156 4.67 -18.74 15.69
C PRO A 156 3.48 -17.89 16.12
N LEU A 157 3.73 -16.61 16.46
CA LEU A 157 2.70 -15.63 16.83
C LEU A 157 2.34 -14.68 15.66
N GLY A 158 2.74 -15.04 14.45
CA GLY A 158 2.58 -14.23 13.25
C GLY A 158 1.17 -14.29 12.65
N TRP A 159 1.09 -14.10 11.33
CA TRP A 159 -0.16 -13.97 10.58
C TRP A 159 -1.14 -15.11 10.83
N ARG A 160 -0.69 -16.37 10.80
CA ARG A 160 -1.54 -17.54 11.05
C ARG A 160 -2.25 -17.43 12.39
N HIS A 161 -1.49 -17.24 13.46
CA HIS A 161 -2.06 -17.07 14.81
C HIS A 161 -3.04 -15.89 14.89
N ARG A 162 -2.71 -14.75 14.26
CA ARG A 162 -3.54 -13.55 14.26
C ARG A 162 -4.83 -13.71 13.45
N PHE A 163 -4.81 -14.49 12.38
CA PHE A 163 -5.98 -14.76 11.52
C PHE A 163 -6.80 -15.96 11.98
N THR A 164 -6.26 -16.86 12.81
CA THR A 164 -7.01 -18.04 13.30
C THR A 164 -8.37 -17.67 13.87
N PRO A 165 -8.53 -16.67 14.78
CA PRO A 165 -9.85 -16.34 15.32
C PRO A 165 -10.83 -15.85 14.25
N MET A 166 -10.35 -15.09 13.27
CA MET A 166 -11.16 -14.63 12.15
C MET A 166 -11.58 -15.79 11.24
N ILE A 167 -10.67 -16.71 10.95
CA ILE A 167 -10.97 -17.94 10.18
C ILE A 167 -12.01 -18.78 10.92
N THR A 168 -11.78 -19.05 12.21
CA THR A 168 -12.73 -19.81 13.05
C THR A 168 -14.09 -19.13 13.12
N PHE A 169 -14.13 -17.79 13.23
CA PHE A 169 -15.38 -17.05 13.18
C PHE A 169 -16.10 -17.20 11.84
N LEU A 170 -15.39 -17.18 10.71
CA LEU A 170 -15.99 -17.32 9.38
C LEU A 170 -16.47 -18.77 9.12
N GLU A 171 -15.74 -19.77 9.61
CA GLU A 171 -16.10 -21.19 9.48
C GLU A 171 -17.28 -21.58 10.39
N ASP A 172 -17.32 -21.04 11.61
CA ASP A 172 -18.29 -21.39 12.65
C ASP A 172 -19.23 -20.23 12.99
N CYS A 173 -19.50 -19.35 12.02
CA CYS A 173 -20.20 -18.08 12.23
C CYS A 173 -21.56 -18.24 12.95
N VAL A 174 -22.29 -19.31 12.63
CA VAL A 174 -23.61 -19.61 13.21
C VAL A 174 -23.49 -20.01 14.68
N SER A 175 -22.53 -20.86 15.05
CA SER A 175 -22.37 -21.29 16.45
C SER A 175 -21.77 -20.17 17.29
N GLN A 176 -20.80 -19.42 16.75
CA GLN A 176 -20.25 -18.23 17.39
C GLN A 176 -21.33 -17.18 17.65
N TYR A 177 -22.22 -16.95 16.69
CA TYR A 177 -23.37 -16.06 16.87
C TYR A 177 -24.34 -16.57 17.93
N ARG A 178 -24.61 -17.88 17.98
CA ARG A 178 -25.46 -18.48 19.01
C ARG A 178 -24.87 -18.31 20.41
N ILE A 179 -23.58 -18.61 20.60
CA ILE A 179 -22.86 -18.44 21.87
C ILE A 179 -22.90 -16.98 22.32
N PHE A 180 -22.65 -16.04 21.39
CA PHE A 180 -22.74 -14.62 21.67
C PHE A 180 -24.15 -14.22 22.16
N TRP A 181 -25.20 -14.68 21.47
CA TRP A 181 -26.58 -14.38 21.85
C TRP A 181 -26.98 -14.99 23.19
N GLU A 182 -26.56 -16.23 23.46
CA GLU A 182 -26.78 -16.88 24.75
C GLU A 182 -26.08 -16.14 25.89
N ASN A 183 -24.84 -15.69 25.69
CA ASN A 183 -24.11 -14.88 26.66
C ASN A 183 -24.76 -13.51 26.91
N GLU A 184 -25.26 -12.85 25.87
CA GLU A 184 -26.04 -11.61 25.99
C GLU A 184 -27.35 -11.83 26.78
N ALA A 185 -28.06 -12.92 26.51
CA ALA A 185 -29.27 -13.27 27.26
C ALA A 185 -28.98 -13.55 28.74
N ILE A 186 -27.84 -14.19 29.06
CA ILE A 186 -27.39 -14.42 30.44
C ILE A 186 -27.06 -13.08 31.12
N LYS A 187 -26.31 -12.18 30.48
CA LYS A 187 -26.00 -10.85 31.02
C LYS A 187 -27.25 -10.03 31.36
N ARG A 188 -28.27 -10.09 30.51
CA ARG A 188 -29.56 -9.42 30.76
C ARG A 188 -30.31 -10.01 31.94
N ARG A 189 -30.22 -11.34 32.14
CA ARG A 189 -30.82 -12.02 33.31
C ARG A 189 -30.07 -11.71 34.61
N THR A 190 -28.74 -11.63 34.58
CA THR A 190 -27.94 -11.29 35.78
C THR A 190 -28.13 -9.84 36.19
N HIS A 191 -28.15 -8.88 35.26
CA HIS A 191 -28.45 -7.47 35.57
C HIS A 191 -29.92 -7.24 35.98
N GLY A 192 -30.88 -8.03 35.50
CA GLY A 192 -32.25 -8.00 35.99
C GLY A 192 -32.39 -8.50 37.44
N SER A 193 -31.59 -9.49 37.83
CA SER A 193 -31.65 -10.10 39.17
C SER A 193 -31.07 -9.22 40.30
N GLU A 194 -30.12 -8.33 39.99
CA GLU A 194 -29.59 -7.37 40.96
C GLU A 194 -30.62 -6.30 41.38
N HIS A 195 -31.57 -5.98 40.50
CA HIS A 195 -32.64 -5.04 40.80
C HIS A 195 -33.81 -5.68 41.56
N GLU A 196 -33.92 -7.01 41.52
CA GLU A 196 -34.98 -7.78 42.18
C GLU A 196 -34.60 -8.18 43.61
N ASN A 197 -33.30 -8.32 43.91
CA ASN A 197 -32.81 -8.55 45.28
C ASN A 197 -32.90 -7.32 46.19
N ARG A 198 -33.12 -6.10 45.66
CA ARG A 198 -33.46 -4.91 46.47
C ARG A 198 -34.96 -4.70 46.67
N ARG A 199 -35.82 -5.45 45.96
CA ARG A 199 -37.29 -5.31 46.07
C ARG A 199 -37.95 -6.37 46.94
N LYS A 200 -37.21 -7.40 47.39
CA LYS A 200 -37.72 -8.39 48.35
C LYS A 200 -37.67 -7.94 49.83
N GLU A 201 -37.20 -6.72 50.11
CA GLU A 201 -37.25 -6.11 51.45
C GLU A 201 -38.45 -5.17 51.68
N SER A 202 -39.34 -4.97 50.72
CA SER A 202 -40.55 -4.18 50.94
C SER A 202 -41.74 -4.75 50.18
N GLY A 203 -42.58 -5.48 50.92
CA GLY A 203 -43.84 -6.01 50.40
C GLY A 203 -44.92 -4.93 50.27
N SER A 204 -45.80 -5.12 49.29
CA SER A 204 -47.26 -5.22 49.46
C SER A 204 -47.96 -5.22 48.09
N GLU A 205 -49.13 -5.88 48.06
CA GLU A 205 -49.97 -6.21 46.90
C GLU A 205 -50.50 -4.98 46.12
N THR A 206 -50.71 -5.13 44.81
CA THR A 206 -52.07 -5.22 44.19
C THR A 206 -52.04 -5.27 42.64
N ASP A 207 -52.75 -6.29 42.14
CA ASP A 207 -53.66 -6.41 40.99
C ASP A 207 -53.39 -5.95 39.52
N CYS A 208 -53.68 -6.94 38.64
CA CYS A 208 -54.18 -6.94 37.25
C CYS A 208 -53.75 -5.90 36.19
N LYS A 209 -53.14 -6.36 35.08
CA LYS A 209 -53.82 -6.56 33.76
C LYS A 209 -52.91 -7.13 32.66
N LYS A 210 -53.59 -7.77 31.71
CA LYS A 210 -53.22 -8.64 30.59
C LYS A 210 -52.68 -7.87 29.37
N GLY A 211 -51.78 -8.47 28.58
CA GLY A 211 -51.41 -7.95 27.26
C GLY A 211 -50.33 -8.77 26.55
N ASP A 212 -50.76 -9.68 25.67
CA ASP A 212 -49.91 -10.37 24.70
C ASP A 212 -49.32 -9.40 23.66
N SER A 213 -48.12 -9.75 23.15
CA SER A 213 -47.77 -9.83 21.71
C SER A 213 -46.47 -9.12 21.30
N LYS A 214 -45.55 -9.96 20.78
CA LYS A 214 -44.69 -9.78 19.60
C LYS A 214 -43.94 -8.45 19.39
N HIS A 215 -42.61 -8.54 19.36
CA HIS A 215 -41.74 -7.72 18.52
C HIS A 215 -40.65 -8.65 17.95
N SER A 216 -40.73 -9.06 16.67
CA SER A 216 -40.29 -8.33 15.47
C SER A 216 -38.77 -8.09 15.48
N LEU A 217 -38.07 -8.93 14.70
CA LEU A 217 -36.67 -8.78 14.32
C LEU A 217 -36.48 -7.43 13.62
N ASN A 218 -35.66 -6.56 14.18
CA ASN A 218 -35.13 -5.39 13.48
C ASN A 218 -33.61 -5.40 13.66
N MET A 219 -32.88 -5.75 12.60
CA MET A 219 -31.43 -5.50 12.53
C MET A 219 -31.24 -4.00 12.40
N GLN A 220 -30.84 -3.34 13.48
CA GLN A 220 -30.26 -2.02 13.42
C GLN A 220 -28.75 -2.15 13.67
N GLU A 221 -28.02 -1.70 12.66
CA GLU A 221 -26.57 -1.56 12.57
C GLU A 221 -26.07 -0.44 13.49
N LYS A 222 -26.25 -0.61 14.81
CA LYS A 222 -25.70 0.27 15.84
C LYS A 222 -25.41 -0.59 17.05
N ASP A 223 -24.12 -0.88 17.25
CA ASP A 223 -23.44 -1.20 18.51
C ASP A 223 -22.25 -2.13 18.20
N LEU A 224 -21.22 -1.57 17.56
CA LEU A 224 -19.88 -2.13 17.62
C LEU A 224 -19.20 -1.55 18.88
N PRO A 225 -18.94 -2.32 19.94
CA PRO A 225 -18.04 -1.86 20.97
C PRO A 225 -16.61 -1.96 20.43
N LEU A 226 -15.98 -0.80 20.23
CA LEU A 226 -14.54 -0.67 20.18
C LEU A 226 -13.98 -1.30 21.46
N GLN A 227 -13.39 -2.49 21.36
CA GLN A 227 -12.51 -2.99 22.41
C GLN A 227 -11.07 -3.00 21.92
N HIS A 228 -10.26 -2.25 22.67
CA HIS A 228 -8.82 -2.15 22.61
C HIS A 228 -8.16 -3.53 22.51
N TYR A 229 -7.35 -3.72 21.48
CA TYR A 229 -6.32 -4.76 21.46
C TYR A 229 -4.99 -4.12 21.86
N HIS A 230 -4.46 -4.54 23.01
CA HIS A 230 -3.03 -4.39 23.35
C HIS A 230 -2.20 -5.44 22.60
#